data_AF-A0A968U763-F1
#
_entry.id   AF-A0A968U763-F1
#
_cell.length_a   1.000
_cell.length_b   1.000
_cell.length_c   1.000
_cell.angle_alpha   90.00
_cell.angle_beta   90.00
_cell.angle_gamma   90.00
#
_symmetry.space_group_name_H-M   'P 1'
#
loop_
_entity.id
_entity.type
_entity.pdbx_description
1 polymer ?
#
loop_
_entity_poly.entity_id
_entity_poly.type
_entity_poly.pdbx_seq_one_letter_code
_entity_poly.pdbx_strand_id
1 'polypeptide(L)'
;MNRKSIATNIARKLWAQCGGFCQNPSCNKYLFANVEDEVISLANVAHIIGHGKNSPRSEHELADYIDRDGIANLMMLCLECHKIVDELEDKFSVKQMQKWKATHESKINSLFNFSQIVISHCNKADLLRMEQMFVA
;
A
#
# COMPACT_ATOMS: atom_id res chain seq x y z
N MET A 1 1.83 24.13 -1.84
CA MET A 1 1.56 23.07 -2.85
C MET A 1 0.32 22.31 -2.40
N ASN A 2 -0.74 22.30 -3.20
CA ASN A 2 -1.96 21.55 -2.89
C ASN A 2 -1.66 20.07 -3.14
N ARG A 3 -1.30 19.32 -2.08
CA ARG A 3 -1.01 17.89 -2.20
C ARG A 3 -2.33 17.20 -2.58
N LYS A 4 -2.38 16.60 -3.77
CA LYS A 4 -3.54 15.81 -4.21
C LYS A 4 -3.79 14.73 -3.16
N SER A 5 -5.03 14.61 -2.68
CA SER A 5 -5.35 13.56 -1.70
C SER A 5 -5.32 12.20 -2.38
N ILE A 6 -4.83 11.18 -1.69
CA ILE A 6 -4.93 9.79 -2.13
C ILE A 6 -6.41 9.45 -2.28
N ALA A 7 -6.77 8.75 -3.36
CA ALA A 7 -8.15 8.34 -3.60
C ALA A 7 -8.66 7.47 -2.44
N THR A 8 -9.91 7.67 -2.01
CA THR A 8 -10.46 7.04 -0.80
C THR A 8 -10.32 5.52 -0.78
N ASN A 9 -10.55 4.83 -1.91
CA ASN A 9 -10.43 3.37 -1.98
C ASN A 9 -8.97 2.88 -1.97
N ILE A 10 -8.02 3.70 -2.43
CA ILE A 10 -6.59 3.39 -2.28
C ILE A 10 -6.19 3.50 -0.81
N ALA A 11 -6.62 4.56 -0.12
CA ALA A 11 -6.39 4.70 1.31
C ALA A 11 -7.00 3.53 2.13
N ARG A 12 -8.25 3.15 1.83
CA ARG A 12 -8.89 1.97 2.45
C ARG A 12 -8.09 0.68 2.22
N LYS A 13 -7.63 0.46 0.99
CA LYS A 13 -6.84 -0.72 0.64
C LYS A 13 -5.49 -0.73 1.36
N LEU A 14 -4.81 0.41 1.49
CA LEU A 14 -3.58 0.54 2.27
C LEU A 14 -3.78 0.17 3.74
N TRP A 15 -4.85 0.69 4.37
CA TRP A 15 -5.18 0.37 5.76
C TRP A 15 -5.49 -1.12 5.95
N ALA A 16 -6.24 -1.73 5.03
CA ALA A 16 -6.52 -3.16 5.05
C ALA A 16 -5.23 -4.00 4.90
N GLN A 17 -4.33 -3.60 3.99
CA GLN A 17 -3.06 -4.27 3.72
C GLN A 17 -2.05 -4.16 4.87
N CYS A 18 -2.04 -3.06 5.61
CA CYS A 18 -1.14 -2.89 6.75
C CYS A 18 -1.71 -3.44 8.07
N GLY A 19 -3.02 -3.69 8.14
CA GLY A 19 -3.68 -4.20 9.34
C GLY A 19 -3.61 -3.24 10.53
N GLY A 20 -3.36 -1.95 10.30
CA GLY A 20 -3.15 -0.96 11.37
C GLY A 20 -1.75 -0.95 11.98
N PHE A 21 -0.76 -1.63 11.37
CA PHE A 21 0.61 -1.69 11.87
C PHE A 21 1.62 -1.15 10.86
N CYS A 22 2.72 -0.58 11.36
CA CYS A 22 3.83 -0.09 10.56
C CYS A 22 4.44 -1.23 9.72
N GLN A 23 4.60 -1.00 8.40
CA GLN A 23 5.11 -2.01 7.47
C GLN A 23 6.64 -2.15 7.47
N ASN A 24 7.37 -1.38 8.28
CA ASN A 24 8.79 -1.63 8.51
C ASN A 24 8.95 -2.95 9.31
N PRO A 25 9.66 -3.97 8.79
CA PRO A 25 9.77 -5.29 9.41
C PRO A 25 10.30 -5.30 10.84
N SER A 26 11.15 -4.33 11.20
CA SER A 26 11.72 -4.21 12.55
C SER A 26 10.89 -3.35 13.51
N CYS A 27 9.82 -2.71 13.03
CA CYS A 27 9.02 -1.78 13.83
C CYS A 27 7.72 -2.41 14.33
N ASN A 28 6.83 -2.84 13.44
CA ASN A 28 5.48 -3.37 13.76
C ASN A 28 4.67 -2.53 14.77
N LYS A 29 4.94 -1.23 14.94
CA LYS A 29 4.17 -0.36 15.86
C LYS A 29 2.72 -0.23 15.39
N TYR A 30 1.79 -0.21 16.34
CA TYR A 30 0.39 0.14 16.08
C TYR A 30 0.29 1.60 15.63
N LEU A 31 -0.57 1.86 14.65
CA LEU A 31 -0.62 3.14 13.93
C LEU A 31 -1.71 4.09 14.43
N PHE A 32 -2.28 3.81 15.60
CA PHE A 32 -3.26 4.68 16.25
C PHE A 32 -2.91 4.89 17.71
N ALA A 33 -3.26 6.08 18.20
CA ALA A 33 -3.32 6.35 19.63
C ALA A 33 -4.74 6.77 20.00
N ASN A 34 -5.14 6.41 21.21
CA ASN A 34 -6.37 6.87 21.84
C ASN A 34 -5.97 7.90 22.90
N VAL A 35 -6.55 9.09 22.83
CA VAL A 35 -6.36 10.17 23.81
C VAL A 35 -7.75 10.59 24.26
N GLU A 36 -8.10 10.24 25.49
CA GLU A 36 -9.49 10.38 26.00
C GLU A 36 -10.47 9.67 25.04
N ASP A 37 -11.45 10.40 24.51
CA ASP A 37 -12.46 9.87 23.57
C ASP A 37 -12.06 10.03 22.09
N GLU A 38 -10.85 10.53 21.82
CA GLU A 38 -10.36 10.81 20.47
C GLU A 38 -9.39 9.73 19.96
N VAL A 39 -9.49 9.41 18.67
CA VAL A 39 -8.59 8.48 17.97
C VAL A 39 -7.76 9.23 16.96
N ILE A 40 -6.44 9.18 17.11
CA ILE A 40 -5.50 9.83 16.19
C ILE A 40 -4.71 8.80 15.38
N SER A 41 -4.47 9.10 14.11
CA SER A 41 -3.57 8.32 13.27
C SER A 41 -2.12 8.74 13.50
N LEU A 42 -1.26 7.77 13.76
CA LEU A 42 0.20 7.92 13.87
C LEU A 42 0.91 7.40 12.62
N ALA A 43 0.24 7.46 11.47
CA ALA A 43 0.71 6.93 10.21
C ALA A 43 0.88 8.01 9.15
N ASN A 44 1.90 7.82 8.31
CA ASN A 44 2.01 8.50 7.04
C ASN A 44 2.03 7.47 5.90
N VAL A 45 1.44 7.84 4.77
CA VAL A 45 1.60 7.10 3.53
C VAL A 45 2.94 7.49 2.90
N ALA A 46 3.83 6.52 2.79
CA ALA A 46 5.11 6.67 2.12
C ALA A 46 4.99 6.27 0.65
N HIS A 47 5.52 7.12 -0.23
CA HIS A 47 5.79 6.76 -1.61
C HIS A 47 7.10 5.95 -1.68
N ILE A 48 7.03 4.76 -2.26
CA ILE A 48 8.22 3.96 -2.56
C ILE A 48 9.09 4.71 -3.56
N ILE A 49 8.48 5.30 -4.60
CA ILE A 49 9.15 6.19 -5.54
C ILE A 49 8.46 7.56 -5.48
N GLY A 50 9.15 8.56 -4.95
CA GLY A 50 8.63 9.88 -4.59
C GLY A 50 8.14 10.73 -5.77
N HIS A 51 7.37 11.77 -5.46
CA HIS A 51 6.82 12.69 -6.46
C HIS A 51 7.79 13.81 -6.85
N GLY A 52 8.11 13.93 -8.15
CA GLY A 52 8.93 15.01 -8.70
C GLY A 52 10.44 14.83 -8.50
N LYS A 53 11.22 15.63 -9.21
CA LYS A 53 12.67 15.43 -9.43
C LYS A 53 13.56 15.43 -8.17
N ASN A 54 13.12 16.10 -7.10
CA ASN A 54 13.90 16.23 -5.85
C ASN A 54 13.30 15.40 -4.71
N SER A 55 12.54 14.37 -5.03
CA SER A 55 11.91 13.52 -4.02
C SER A 55 12.60 12.15 -3.93
N PRO A 56 12.42 11.44 -2.80
CA PRO A 56 13.09 10.18 -2.57
C PRO A 56 12.94 9.18 -3.70
N ARG A 57 14.07 8.76 -4.25
CA ARG A 57 14.17 7.72 -5.31
C ARG A 57 13.46 8.11 -6.61
N SER A 58 13.17 9.38 -6.84
CA SER A 58 12.41 9.85 -8.00
C SER A 58 13.04 9.54 -9.36
N GLU A 59 14.36 9.38 -9.41
CA GLU A 59 15.16 9.06 -10.59
C GLU A 59 15.25 7.55 -10.89
N HIS A 60 14.54 6.69 -10.13
CA HIS A 60 14.53 5.24 -10.37
C HIS A 60 13.90 4.90 -11.73
N GLU A 61 14.40 3.90 -12.44
CA GLU A 61 13.92 3.48 -13.78
C GLU A 61 12.41 3.16 -13.89
N LEU A 62 11.74 2.90 -12.76
CA LEU A 62 10.31 2.59 -12.70
C LEU A 62 9.45 3.86 -12.58
N ALA A 63 10.07 5.01 -12.40
CA ALA A 63 9.48 6.33 -12.24
C ALA A 63 8.42 6.67 -13.29
N ASP A 64 8.70 6.29 -14.55
CA ASP A 64 7.89 6.63 -15.72
C ASP A 64 6.75 5.64 -15.96
N TYR A 65 6.81 4.46 -15.36
CA TYR A 65 5.88 3.36 -15.59
C TYR A 65 4.92 3.11 -14.42
N ILE A 66 5.19 3.72 -13.27
CA ILE A 66 4.40 3.50 -12.06
C ILE A 66 3.38 4.62 -11.85
N ASP A 67 2.16 4.25 -11.50
CA ASP A 67 1.20 5.20 -10.93
C ASP A 67 1.74 5.66 -9.56
N ARG A 68 2.14 6.92 -9.48
CA ARG A 68 2.75 7.51 -8.29
C ARG A 68 1.83 7.44 -7.08
N ASP A 69 0.52 7.60 -7.29
CA ASP A 69 -0.48 7.52 -6.23
C ASP A 69 -1.20 6.15 -6.22
N GLY A 70 -0.67 5.19 -6.98
CA GLY A 70 -1.21 3.84 -7.12
C GLY A 70 -0.80 2.93 -5.98
N ILE A 71 -1.65 1.96 -5.66
CA ILE A 71 -1.46 1.04 -4.52
C ILE A 71 -0.11 0.31 -4.51
N ALA A 72 0.47 0.06 -5.69
CA ALA A 72 1.77 -0.61 -5.84
C ALA A 72 2.96 0.27 -5.40
N ASN A 73 2.81 1.60 -5.46
CA ASN A 73 3.85 2.56 -5.08
C ASN A 73 3.70 3.08 -3.64
N LEU A 74 2.64 2.71 -2.92
CA LEU A 74 2.32 3.27 -1.62
C LEU A 74 2.44 2.22 -0.51
N MET A 75 2.94 2.64 0.65
CA MET A 75 2.97 1.82 1.86
C MET A 75 2.70 2.66 3.12
N MET A 76 2.30 2.01 4.20
CA MET A 76 1.96 2.65 5.47
C MET A 76 3.11 2.51 6.48
N LEU A 77 3.63 3.63 6.95
CA LEU A 77 4.68 3.69 7.97
C LEU A 77 4.22 4.54 9.15
N CYS A 78 4.73 4.25 10.35
CA CYS A 78 4.59 5.18 11.46
C CYS A 78 5.38 6.47 11.19
N LEU A 79 5.02 7.56 11.88
CA LEU A 79 5.66 8.88 11.69
C LEU A 79 7.20 8.82 11.77
N GLU A 80 7.75 8.05 12.71
CA GLU A 80 9.20 7.87 12.88
C GLU A 80 9.85 7.14 11.69
N CYS A 81 9.33 5.98 11.31
CA CYS A 81 9.88 5.18 10.21
C CYS A 81 9.77 5.94 8.88
N HIS A 82 8.66 6.65 8.67
CA HIS A 82 8.48 7.48 7.48
C HIS A 82 9.58 8.56 7.41
N LYS A 83 9.80 9.29 8.49
CA LYS A 83 10.85 10.33 8.54
C LYS A 83 12.24 9.74 8.26
N ILE A 84 12.58 8.60 8.87
CA ILE A 84 13.88 7.94 8.66
C ILE A 84 14.08 7.54 7.19
N VAL A 85 13.05 6.97 6.57
CA VAL A 85 13.14 6.50 5.18
C VAL A 85 13.24 7.65 4.18
N ASP A 86 12.55 8.76 4.44
CA ASP A 86 12.62 9.95 3.59
C ASP A 86 13.98 10.64 3.70
N GLU A 87 14.52 10.81 4.91
CA GLU A 87 15.79 11.52 5.14
C GLU A 87 17.02 10.70 4.73
N LEU A 88 16.92 9.37 4.74
CA LEU A 88 18.01 8.45 4.41
C LEU A 88 17.70 7.63 3.16
N GLU A 89 17.14 8.26 2.13
CA GLU A 89 16.65 7.59 0.91
C GLU A 89 17.68 6.63 0.27
N ASP A 90 18.97 6.99 0.28
CA ASP A 90 20.08 6.16 -0.22
C ASP A 90 20.26 4.84 0.54
N LYS A 91 19.77 4.75 1.78
CA LYS A 91 19.80 3.54 2.61
C LYS A 91 18.58 2.65 2.40
N PHE A 92 17.55 3.13 1.72
CA PHE A 92 16.28 2.44 1.54
C PHE A 92 15.89 2.34 0.08
N SER A 93 16.56 1.47 -0.67
CA SER A 93 16.27 1.24 -2.10
C SER A 93 14.80 0.90 -2.39
N VAL A 94 14.35 1.19 -3.62
CA VAL A 94 13.00 0.82 -4.11
C VAL A 94 12.71 -0.67 -3.88
N LYS A 95 13.67 -1.53 -4.22
CA LYS A 95 13.56 -2.99 -4.02
C LYS A 95 13.35 -3.38 -2.56
N GLN A 96 14.06 -2.73 -1.64
CA GLN A 96 13.92 -2.98 -0.20
C GLN A 96 12.54 -2.56 0.31
N MET A 97 12.07 -1.38 -0.09
CA MET A 97 10.75 -0.86 0.27
C MET A 97 9.61 -1.74 -0.27
N GLN A 98 9.72 -2.20 -1.53
CA GLN A 98 8.80 -3.18 -2.11
C GLN A 98 8.80 -4.49 -1.33
N LYS A 99 9.98 -4.97 -0.91
CA LYS A 99 10.09 -6.16 -0.06
C LYS A 99 9.39 -5.96 1.28
N TRP A 100 9.56 -4.82 1.94
CA TRP A 100 8.87 -4.51 3.20
C TRP A 100 7.36 -4.57 3.05
N LYS A 101 6.82 -3.89 2.04
CA LYS A 101 5.39 -3.91 1.70
C LYS A 101 4.89 -5.33 1.45
N ALA A 102 5.54 -6.07 0.55
CA ALA A 102 5.12 -7.42 0.16
C ALA A 102 5.18 -8.41 1.33
N THR A 103 6.24 -8.37 2.15
CA THR A 103 6.38 -9.23 3.33
C THR A 103 5.29 -8.94 4.37
N HIS A 104 5.00 -7.67 4.64
CA HIS A 104 3.95 -7.30 5.59
C HIS A 104 2.56 -7.71 5.09
N GLU A 105 2.25 -7.43 3.82
CA GLU A 105 0.98 -7.83 3.21
C GLU A 105 0.79 -9.34 3.23
N SER A 106 1.84 -10.10 2.93
CA SER A 106 1.82 -11.57 3.03
C SER A 106 1.55 -12.04 4.45
N LYS A 107 2.17 -11.39 5.45
CA LYS A 107 1.93 -11.68 6.87
C LYS A 107 0.48 -11.43 7.25
N ILE A 108 -0.09 -10.27 6.91
CA ILE A 108 -1.50 -9.96 7.19
C ILE A 108 -2.44 -10.95 6.48
N ASN A 109 -2.22 -11.21 5.20
CA ASN A 109 -3.04 -12.14 4.43
C ASN A 109 -2.97 -13.57 5.00
N SER A 110 -1.81 -14.02 5.48
CA SER A 110 -1.64 -15.35 6.06
C SER A 110 -2.45 -15.60 7.34
N LEU A 111 -2.92 -14.54 8.01
CA LEU A 111 -3.80 -14.67 9.17
C LEU A 111 -5.21 -15.15 8.79
N PHE A 112 -5.57 -15.02 7.52
CA PHE A 112 -6.90 -15.37 7.05
C PHE A 112 -6.85 -16.43 5.96
N ASN A 113 -7.60 -17.51 6.17
CA ASN A 113 -7.58 -18.68 5.30
C ASN A 113 -8.73 -18.60 4.27
N PHE A 114 -8.66 -17.64 3.34
CA PHE A 114 -9.68 -17.54 2.28
C PHE A 114 -9.10 -17.43 0.87
N SER A 115 -9.83 -18.02 -0.08
CA SER A 115 -9.58 -17.88 -1.51
C SER A 115 -9.88 -16.44 -1.93
N GLN A 116 -8.86 -15.73 -2.43
CA GLN A 116 -9.09 -14.42 -3.04
C GLN A 116 -10.06 -14.59 -4.23
N ILE A 117 -11.21 -13.89 -4.17
CA ILE A 117 -12.07 -13.72 -5.33
C ILE A 117 -11.36 -12.72 -6.25
N VAL A 118 -10.49 -13.22 -7.12
CA VAL A 118 -9.96 -12.43 -8.23
C VAL A 118 -11.06 -12.42 -9.29
N ILE A 119 -11.84 -11.34 -9.33
CA ILE A 119 -12.62 -11.03 -10.51
C ILE A 119 -11.62 -10.51 -11.54
N SER A 120 -10.90 -11.44 -12.19
CA SER A 120 -10.28 -11.14 -13.48
C SER A 120 -11.41 -10.67 -14.39
N HIS A 121 -11.16 -9.65 -15.21
CA HIS A 121 -12.14 -9.22 -16.18
C HIS A 121 -12.50 -10.42 -17.06
N CYS A 122 -13.64 -11.02 -16.75
CA CYS A 122 -14.39 -11.96 -17.55
C CYS A 122 -14.66 -11.19 -18.85
N ASN A 123 -13.99 -11.57 -19.94
CA ASN A 123 -14.30 -10.97 -21.23
C ASN A 123 -15.80 -11.21 -21.51
N LYS A 124 -16.45 -10.36 -22.30
CA LYS A 124 -17.89 -10.48 -22.60
C LYS A 124 -18.34 -11.90 -23.02
N ALA A 125 -17.41 -12.70 -23.57
CA ALA A 125 -17.60 -14.10 -23.95
C ALA A 125 -17.79 -15.06 -22.76
N ASP A 126 -17.18 -14.76 -21.60
CA ASP A 126 -17.20 -15.62 -20.42
C ASP A 126 -18.49 -15.42 -19.59
N LEU A 127 -19.12 -14.22 -19.66
CA LEU A 127 -20.43 -13.93 -19.06
C LEU A 127 -21.56 -14.77 -19.68
N LEU A 128 -21.55 -14.95 -21.00
CA LEU A 128 -22.51 -15.80 -21.73
C LEU A 128 -22.37 -17.29 -21.36
N ARG A 129 -21.19 -17.74 -20.94
CA ARG A 129 -20.95 -19.11 -20.49
C ARG A 129 -21.49 -19.37 -19.09
N MET A 130 -21.44 -18.39 -18.20
CA MET A 130 -22.01 -18.50 -16.86
C MET A 130 -23.54 -18.49 -16.85
N GLU A 131 -24.19 -17.74 -17.75
CA GLU A 131 -25.67 -17.76 -17.87
C GLU A 131 -26.23 -19.12 -18.32
N GLN A 132 -25.45 -19.91 -19.08
CA GLN A 132 -25.86 -21.25 -19.51
C GLN A 132 -25.62 -22.35 -18.47
N MET A 133 -24.82 -22.09 -17.43
CA MET A 133 -24.55 -23.06 -16.36
C MET A 133 -25.56 -23.03 -15.20
N PHE A 134 -26.45 -22.02 -15.15
CA PHE A 134 -27.47 -21.89 -14.10
C PHE A 134 -28.89 -22.27 -14.57
N VAL A 135 -29.04 -22.89 -15.75
CA VAL A 135 -30.34 -23.39 -16.27
C VAL A 135 -30.31 -24.90 -16.52
N ALA A 136 -29.56 -25.66 -15.72
CA ALA A 136 -29.62 -27.13 -15.69
C ALA A 136 -29.95 -27.61 -14.28
#